data_AF-A0A1G1H6M1-F1
#
_entry.id   AF-A0A1G1H6M1-F1
#
_cell.length_a   1.000
_cell.length_b   1.000
_cell.length_c   1.000
_cell.angle_alpha   90.00
_cell.angle_beta   90.00
_cell.angle_gamma   90.00
#
_symmetry.space_group_name_H-M   'P 1'
#
loop_
_entity.id
_entity.type
_entity.pdbx_description
1 polymer ?
#
loop_
_entity_poly.entity_id
_entity_poly.type
_entity_poly.pdbx_seq_one_letter_code
_entity_poly.pdbx_strand_id
1 'polypeptide(L)'
;MAGFQRFVKDFPGTSLTPNAYYWLGESSYQQKDYVRAMQSFEYLSTEYPGNEKVPAALFKSGLAAGETGDLAKSKKYLKRVIEEFPTSDEAKLAKNKLAEIR
;
A
#
# COMPACT_ATOMS: atom_id res chain seq x y z
N MET A 1 10.13 17.96 -12.98
CA MET A 1 8.82 17.31 -13.21
C MET A 1 8.68 17.04 -14.70
N ALA A 2 8.82 15.78 -15.17
CA ALA A 2 8.42 15.29 -16.51
C ALA A 2 8.91 13.85 -16.85
N GLY A 3 9.50 13.09 -15.92
CA GLY A 3 10.13 11.80 -16.25
C GLY A 3 9.24 10.55 -16.13
N PHE A 4 8.35 10.50 -15.13
CA PHE A 4 7.73 9.23 -14.74
C PHE A 4 6.47 8.86 -15.55
N GLN A 5 5.74 9.84 -16.08
CA GLN A 5 4.52 9.56 -16.87
C GLN A 5 4.81 8.91 -18.22
N ARG A 6 5.99 9.14 -18.80
CA ARG A 6 6.38 8.56 -20.10
C ARG A 6 6.84 7.11 -19.96
N PHE A 7 7.52 6.78 -18.85
CA PHE A 7 8.02 5.44 -18.58
C PHE A 7 6.89 4.41 -18.37
N VAL A 8 5.77 4.81 -17.75
CA VAL A 8 4.59 3.95 -17.57
C VAL A 8 3.89 3.65 -18.90
N LYS A 9 4.05 4.51 -19.92
CA LYS A 9 3.38 4.37 -21.22
C LYS A 9 4.17 3.52 -22.22
N ASP A 10 5.50 3.52 -22.11
CA ASP A 10 6.39 2.85 -23.07
C ASP A 10 6.69 1.38 -22.69
N PHE A 11 6.38 0.94 -21.47
CA PHE A 11 6.61 -0.44 -21.00
C PHE A 11 5.44 -1.04 -20.20
N PRO A 12 4.30 -1.35 -20.85
CA PRO A 12 3.16 -1.98 -20.20
C PRO A 12 3.46 -3.48 -19.98
N GLY A 13 4.23 -3.81 -18.95
CA GLY A 13 4.54 -5.21 -18.60
C GLY A 13 5.95 -5.49 -18.10
N THR A 14 6.80 -4.49 -17.89
CA THR A 14 8.09 -4.72 -17.21
C THR A 14 7.90 -4.65 -15.70
N SER A 15 8.75 -5.38 -14.96
CA SER A 15 8.80 -5.55 -13.49
C SER A 15 8.82 -4.27 -12.63
N LEU A 16 8.69 -3.08 -13.24
CA LEU A 16 8.76 -1.76 -12.61
C LEU A 16 7.38 -1.11 -12.39
N THR A 17 6.34 -1.53 -13.12
CA THR A 17 4.97 -0.99 -12.95
C THR A 17 4.42 -1.15 -11.52
N PRO A 18 4.61 -2.30 -10.83
CA PRO A 18 4.16 -2.44 -9.44
C PRO A 18 4.88 -1.47 -8.50
N ASN A 19 6.18 -1.26 -8.69
CA ASN A 19 6.96 -0.32 -7.90
C ASN A 19 6.49 1.13 -8.09
N ALA A 20 6.06 1.51 -9.30
CA ALA A 20 5.55 2.85 -9.55
C ALA A 20 4.28 3.15 -8.72
N TYR A 21 3.37 2.18 -8.61
CA TYR A 21 2.16 2.35 -7.77
C TYR A 21 2.48 2.44 -6.28
N TYR A 22 3.47 1.68 -5.81
CA TYR A 22 3.95 1.83 -4.43
C TYR A 22 4.46 3.26 -4.17
N TRP A 23 5.34 3.76 -5.03
CA TRP A 23 5.90 5.11 -4.87
C TRP A 23 4.84 6.22 -5.06
N LEU A 24 3.85 6.01 -5.92
CA LEU A 24 2.71 6.93 -6.06
C LEU A 24 1.88 6.98 -4.77
N GLY A 25 1.63 5.83 -4.16
CA GLY A 25 0.94 5.74 -2.89
C GLY A 25 1.72 6.44 -1.78
N GLU A 26 3.04 6.20 -1.70
CA GLU A 26 3.91 6.82 -0.71
C GLU A 26 3.99 8.34 -0.90
N SER A 27 4.12 8.81 -2.15
CA SER A 27 4.10 10.25 -2.45
C SER A 27 2.79 10.91 -2.02
N SER A 28 1.66 10.25 -2.26
CA SER A 28 0.34 10.74 -1.85
C SER A 28 0.21 10.74 -0.32
N TYR A 29 0.73 9.71 0.35
CA TYR A 29 0.76 9.62 1.82
C TYR A 29 1.54 10.79 2.43
N GLN A 30 2.71 11.12 1.87
CA GLN A 30 3.53 12.24 2.34
C GLN A 30 2.84 13.59 2.11
N GLN A 31 2.01 13.69 1.08
CA GLN A 31 1.16 14.86 0.83
C GLN A 31 -0.10 14.90 1.71
N LYS A 32 -0.27 13.94 2.63
CA LYS A 32 -1.48 13.73 3.46
C LYS A 32 -2.74 13.46 2.64
N ASP A 33 -2.59 13.11 1.36
CA ASP A 33 -3.68 12.62 0.54
C ASP A 33 -3.83 11.12 0.72
N TYR A 34 -4.35 10.76 1.90
CA TYR A 34 -4.48 9.37 2.32
C TYR A 34 -5.44 8.57 1.44
N VAL A 35 -6.44 9.23 0.85
CA VAL A 35 -7.40 8.59 -0.07
C VAL A 35 -6.69 8.16 -1.34
N ARG A 36 -5.92 9.04 -1.99
CA ARG A 36 -5.14 8.68 -3.18
C ARG A 36 -4.00 7.70 -2.85
N ALA A 37 -3.42 7.79 -1.65
CA ALA A 37 -2.45 6.83 -1.18
C ALA A 37 -3.03 5.42 -1.15
N MET A 38 -4.17 5.24 -0.48
CA MET A 38 -4.87 3.96 -0.39
C MET A 38 -5.24 3.41 -1.78
N GLN A 39 -5.77 4.25 -2.68
CA GLN A 39 -6.11 3.82 -4.04
C GLN A 39 -4.91 3.27 -4.81
N SER A 40 -3.76 3.93 -4.69
CA SER A 40 -2.53 3.52 -5.39
C SER A 40 -1.99 2.19 -4.85
N PHE A 41 -2.00 2.03 -3.53
CA PHE A 41 -1.58 0.80 -2.87
C PHE A 41 -2.55 -0.36 -3.12
N GLU A 42 -3.86 -0.10 -3.12
CA GLU A 42 -4.89 -1.10 -3.38
C GLU A 42 -4.81 -1.60 -4.82
N TYR A 43 -4.57 -0.71 -5.77
CA TYR A 43 -4.30 -1.08 -7.17
C TYR A 43 -3.09 -2.02 -7.28
N LEU A 44 -1.98 -1.69 -6.59
CA LEU A 44 -0.81 -2.56 -6.54
C LEU A 44 -1.15 -3.97 -6.00
N SER A 45 -1.89 -4.04 -4.90
CA SER A 45 -2.27 -5.33 -4.31
C SER A 45 -3.24 -6.15 -5.17
N THR A 46 -4.07 -5.48 -5.97
CA THR A 46 -5.12 -6.13 -6.79
C THR A 46 -4.57 -6.60 -8.12
N GLU A 47 -3.81 -5.74 -8.81
CA GLU A 47 -3.29 -6.03 -10.14
C GLU A 47 -1.98 -6.83 -10.11
N TYR A 48 -1.22 -6.72 -9.01
CA TYR A 48 0.07 -7.41 -8.87
C TYR A 48 0.21 -8.13 -7.52
N PRO A 49 -0.72 -9.04 -7.17
CA PRO A 49 -0.78 -9.67 -5.84
C PRO A 49 0.48 -10.45 -5.45
N GLY A 50 1.27 -10.92 -6.42
CA GLY A 50 2.53 -11.62 -6.19
C GLY A 50 3.77 -10.71 -6.06
N ASN A 51 3.62 -9.38 -6.13
CA ASN A 51 4.76 -8.48 -6.03
C ASN A 51 5.26 -8.34 -4.58
N GLU A 52 6.57 -8.26 -4.41
CA GLU A 52 7.23 -8.12 -3.10
C GLU A 52 6.80 -6.87 -2.31
N LYS A 53 6.24 -5.85 -2.96
CA LYS A 53 5.77 -4.60 -2.33
C LYS A 53 4.32 -4.67 -1.88
N VAL A 54 3.57 -5.73 -2.20
CA VAL A 54 2.17 -5.87 -1.77
C VAL A 54 2.00 -5.86 -0.25
N PRO A 55 2.81 -6.58 0.56
CA PRO A 55 2.71 -6.50 2.02
C PRO A 55 2.89 -5.06 2.53
N ALA A 56 3.88 -4.35 1.99
CA ALA A 56 4.15 -2.94 2.33
C ALA A 56 3.01 -2.01 1.92
N ALA A 57 2.47 -2.19 0.72
CA ALA A 57 1.34 -1.41 0.22
C ALA A 57 0.08 -1.58 1.07
N LEU A 58 -0.26 -2.81 1.43
CA LEU A 58 -1.40 -3.11 2.29
C LEU A 58 -1.20 -2.55 3.71
N PHE A 59 0.01 -2.68 4.28
CA PHE A 59 0.32 -2.09 5.58
C PHE A 59 0.18 -0.56 5.55
N LYS A 60 0.75 0.09 4.53
CA LYS A 60 0.62 1.53 4.31
C LYS A 60 -0.82 1.98 4.08
N SER A 61 -1.64 1.17 3.41
CA SER A 61 -3.09 1.42 3.27
C SER A 61 -3.79 1.41 4.63
N GLY A 62 -3.41 0.47 5.50
CA GLY A 62 -3.88 0.42 6.88
C GLY A 62 -3.49 1.66 7.69
N LEU A 63 -2.24 2.13 7.55
CA LEU A 63 -1.80 3.37 8.18
C LEU A 63 -2.58 4.59 7.65
N ALA A 64 -2.69 4.72 6.33
CA ALA A 64 -3.39 5.81 5.68
C ALA A 64 -4.86 5.88 6.10
N ALA A 65 -5.55 4.74 6.18
CA ALA A 65 -6.90 4.67 6.71
C ALA A 65 -6.99 5.15 8.17
N GLY A 66 -6.00 4.80 8.99
CA GLY A 66 -5.88 5.27 10.38
C GLY A 66 -5.76 6.79 10.46
N GLU A 67 -4.95 7.40 9.59
CA GLU A 67 -4.79 8.86 9.50
C GLU A 67 -6.09 9.57 9.09
N THR A 68 -6.97 8.91 8.32
CA THR A 68 -8.31 9.46 8.00
C THR A 68 -9.34 9.29 9.13
N GLY A 69 -9.00 8.57 10.21
CA GLY A 69 -9.95 8.20 11.27
C GLY A 69 -10.82 6.99 10.93
N ASP A 70 -10.71 6.42 9.73
CA ASP A 70 -11.40 5.18 9.33
C ASP A 70 -10.68 3.96 9.93
N LEU A 71 -10.84 3.78 11.23
CA LEU A 71 -10.25 2.68 11.98
C LEU A 71 -10.77 1.32 11.50
N ALA A 72 -12.00 1.26 10.97
CA ALA A 72 -12.56 0.03 10.42
C ALA A 72 -11.77 -0.42 9.18
N LYS A 73 -11.50 0.48 8.22
CA LYS A 73 -10.63 0.18 7.08
C LYS A 73 -9.20 -0.07 7.50
N SER A 74 -8.67 0.69 8.46
CA SER A 74 -7.32 0.45 8.99
C SER A 74 -7.19 -0.99 9.49
N LYS A 75 -8.09 -1.42 10.38
CA LYS A 75 -8.13 -2.81 10.87
C LYS A 75 -8.28 -3.82 9.74
N LYS A 76 -9.10 -3.54 8.72
CA LYS A 76 -9.28 -4.42 7.56
C LYS A 76 -7.97 -4.63 6.80
N TYR A 77 -7.28 -3.56 6.40
CA TYR A 77 -6.02 -3.69 5.65
C TYR A 77 -4.92 -4.34 6.50
N LEU A 78 -4.79 -3.97 7.78
CA LEU A 78 -3.79 -4.57 8.67
C LEU A 78 -4.03 -6.07 8.85
N LYS A 79 -5.28 -6.51 9.01
CA LYS A 79 -5.62 -7.95 9.06
C LYS A 79 -5.26 -8.67 7.76
N ARG A 80 -5.55 -8.07 6.60
CA ARG A 80 -5.18 -8.64 5.31
C ARG A 80 -3.68 -8.90 5.20
N VAL A 81 -2.82 -7.97 5.65
CA VAL A 81 -1.36 -8.22 5.68
C VAL A 81 -1.02 -9.43 6.54
N ILE A 82 -1.65 -9.56 7.71
CA ILE A 82 -1.38 -10.64 8.66
C ILE A 82 -1.85 -12.00 8.11
N GLU A 83 -2.98 -12.03 7.42
CA GLU A 83 -3.60 -13.24 6.86
C GLU A 83 -2.95 -13.66 5.55
N GLU A 84 -2.71 -12.72 4.64
CA GLU A 84 -2.17 -12.98 3.29
C GLU A 84 -0.63 -13.11 3.30
N PHE A 85 0.07 -12.42 4.22
CA PHE A 85 1.54 -12.37 4.28
C PHE A 85 2.11 -12.62 5.68
N PRO A 86 1.76 -13.74 6.35
CA PRO A 86 2.03 -13.97 7.78
C PRO A 86 3.50 -13.98 8.19
N THR A 87 4.41 -14.25 7.24
CA THR A 87 5.87 -14.32 7.47
C THR A 87 6.60 -13.02 7.16
N SER A 88 5.91 -12.02 6.59
CA SER A 88 6.49 -10.71 6.25
C SER A 88 6.77 -9.87 7.50
N ASP A 89 7.71 -8.93 7.39
CA ASP A 89 7.95 -7.96 8.47
C ASP A 89 6.76 -7.02 8.63
N GLU A 90 6.06 -6.70 7.53
CA GLU A 90 4.82 -5.94 7.53
C GLU A 90 3.71 -6.62 8.33
N ALA A 91 3.61 -7.94 8.34
CA ALA A 91 2.65 -8.65 9.18
C ALA A 91 2.97 -8.49 10.67
N LYS A 92 4.25 -8.42 11.06
CA LYS A 92 4.64 -8.13 12.45
C LYS A 92 4.28 -6.70 12.82
N LEU A 93 4.60 -5.74 11.95
CA LEU A 93 4.22 -4.33 12.14
C LEU A 93 2.70 -4.14 12.20
N ALA A 94 1.96 -4.86 11.34
CA ALA A 94 0.51 -4.82 11.30
C ALA A 94 -0.12 -5.38 12.57
N LYS A 95 0.42 -6.47 13.14
CA LYS A 95 -0.03 -7.01 14.44
C LYS A 95 0.14 -5.98 15.55
N ASN A 96 1.31 -5.33 15.62
CA ASN A 96 1.59 -4.30 16.61
C ASN A 96 0.62 -3.12 16.44
N LYS A 97 0.47 -2.62 15.21
CA LYS A 97 -0.44 -1.51 14.94
C LYS A 97 -1.89 -1.87 15.26
N LEU A 98 -2.34 -3.07 14.92
CA LEU A 98 -3.70 -3.52 15.21
C LEU A 98 -3.99 -3.58 16.72
N ALA A 99 -2.97 -3.90 17.54
CA ALA A 99 -3.08 -3.89 18.99
C ALA A 99 -3.21 -2.47 19.57
N GLU A 100 -2.65 -1.44 18.90
CA GLU A 100 -2.80 -0.03 19.30
C GLU A 100 -4.20 0.53 18.99
N ILE A 101 -4.89 0.02 17.97
CA ILE A 101 -6.25 0.47 17.58
C ILE A 101 -7.33 -0.25 18.43
N ARG A 102 -6.96 -0.85 19.57
CA ARG A 102 -7.91 -1.59 20.42
C ARG A 102 -8.92 -0.67 21.09
#